data_AF-A0AAJ1EQT0-F1
#
_entry.id   AF-A0AAJ1EQT0-F1
#
_cell.length_a   1.000
_cell.length_b   1.000
_cell.length_c   1.000
_cell.angle_alpha   90.00
_cell.angle_beta   90.00
_cell.angle_gamma   90.00
#
_symmetry.space_group_name_H-M   'P 1'
#
loop_
_entity.id
_entity.type
_entity.pdbx_description
1 polymer ?
#
loop_
_entity_poly.entity_id
_entity_poly.type
_entity_poly.pdbx_seq_one_letter_code
_entity_poly.pdbx_strand_id
1 'polypeptide(L)'
;DLMAMLASKKDVFPLKRVVLYDNEAERQEIMGQYGEILMREYYPELEEFIYTTDPDVAFKDVDFALMQIRAGRLPMREKDEKIPL
;
A
#
# COMPACT_ATOMS: atom_id res chain seq x y z
N ASP A 1 7.41 -4.87 -7.30
CA ASP A 1 6.66 -4.07 -6.31
C ASP A 1 6.32 -4.84 -5.05
N LEU A 2 6.08 -4.13 -3.95
CA LEU A 2 5.91 -4.68 -2.60
C LEU A 2 4.82 -5.76 -2.51
N MET A 3 3.64 -5.52 -3.10
CA MET A 3 2.52 -6.46 -3.04
C MET A 3 2.84 -7.82 -3.68
N ALA A 4 3.47 -7.83 -4.85
CA ALA A 4 3.92 -9.07 -5.50
C ALA A 4 4.96 -9.81 -4.65
N MET A 5 5.85 -9.06 -3.97
CA MET A 5 6.80 -9.65 -3.04
C MET A 5 6.08 -10.32 -1.87
N LEU A 6 5.11 -9.64 -1.24
CA LEU A 6 4.31 -10.20 -0.14
C LEU A 6 3.60 -11.49 -0.57
N ALA A 7 2.92 -11.48 -1.73
CA ALA A 7 2.27 -12.68 -2.27
C ALA A 7 3.29 -13.82 -2.51
N SER A 8 4.46 -13.53 -3.09
CA SER A 8 5.49 -14.55 -3.35
C SER A 8 6.16 -15.11 -2.09
N LYS A 9 6.01 -14.42 -0.95
CA LYS A 9 6.64 -14.78 0.33
C LYS A 9 5.65 -15.33 1.35
N LYS A 10 4.42 -15.63 0.95
CA LYS A 10 3.37 -16.18 1.80
C LYS A 10 3.77 -17.40 2.65
N ASP A 11 4.68 -18.24 2.18
CA ASP A 11 5.16 -19.42 2.92
C ASP A 11 6.14 -19.07 4.06
N VAL A 12 6.80 -17.91 3.97
CA VAL A 12 7.80 -17.45 4.95
C VAL A 12 7.21 -16.36 5.86
N PHE A 13 6.34 -15.54 5.30
CA PHE A 13 5.68 -14.43 5.98
C PHE A 13 4.18 -14.47 5.67
N PRO A 14 3.44 -15.42 6.28
CA PRO A 14 2.01 -15.56 6.04
C PRO A 14 1.27 -14.36 6.61
N LEU A 15 0.41 -13.77 5.79
CA LEU A 15 -0.42 -12.63 6.14
C LEU A 15 -1.88 -13.08 6.24
N LYS A 16 -2.55 -12.62 7.28
CA LYS A 16 -4.00 -12.73 7.40
C LYS A 16 -4.72 -11.63 6.62
N ARG A 17 -4.18 -10.42 6.70
CA ARG A 17 -4.80 -9.21 6.16
C ARG A 17 -3.75 -8.27 5.59
N VAL A 18 -4.07 -7.64 4.46
CA VAL A 18 -3.29 -6.57 3.86
C VAL A 18 -4.19 -5.35 3.69
N VAL A 19 -3.71 -4.19 4.15
CA VAL A 19 -4.40 -2.91 3.95
C VAL A 19 -3.48 -1.95 3.22
N LEU A 20 -3.96 -1.41 2.10
CA LEU A 20 -3.35 -0.27 1.44
C LEU A 20 -3.97 1.02 1.98
N TYR A 21 -3.11 1.98 2.29
CA TYR A 21 -3.49 3.31 2.72
C TYR A 21 -2.68 4.37 1.99
N ASP A 22 -3.37 5.37 1.49
CA ASP A 22 -2.85 6.63 0.97
C ASP A 22 -3.92 7.70 1.22
N ASN A 23 -3.51 8.95 1.33
CA ASN A 23 -4.43 10.07 1.54
C ASN A 23 -5.01 10.62 0.22
N GLU A 24 -4.56 10.12 -0.93
CA GLU A 24 -5.04 10.49 -2.27
C GLU A 24 -5.90 9.37 -2.88
N ALA A 25 -7.22 9.50 -2.75
CA ALA A 25 -8.20 8.49 -3.17
C ALA A 25 -8.03 8.02 -4.63
N GLU A 26 -7.92 8.95 -5.58
CA GLU A 26 -7.84 8.63 -7.02
C GLU A 26 -6.60 7.81 -7.36
N ARG A 27 -5.46 8.13 -6.74
CA ARG A 27 -4.21 7.38 -6.94
C ARG A 27 -4.27 6.02 -6.26
N GLN A 28 -4.87 5.98 -5.08
CA GLN A 28 -5.03 4.76 -4.32
C GLN A 28 -5.97 3.77 -5.01
N GLU A 29 -7.07 4.23 -5.60
CA GLU A 29 -8.07 3.37 -6.23
C GLU A 29 -7.46 2.49 -7.32
N ILE A 30 -6.64 3.07 -8.20
CA ILE A 30 -5.93 2.33 -9.26
C ILE A 30 -5.04 1.23 -8.65
N MET A 31 -4.27 1.57 -7.61
CA MET A 31 -3.37 0.63 -6.95
C MET A 31 -4.13 -0.42 -6.12
N GLY A 32 -5.25 -0.04 -5.52
CA GLY A 32 -6.12 -0.89 -4.73
C GLY A 32 -6.78 -1.96 -5.58
N GLN A 33 -7.39 -1.57 -6.70
CA GLN A 33 -7.99 -2.50 -7.66
C GLN A 33 -6.95 -3.47 -8.24
N TYR A 34 -5.75 -2.98 -8.56
CA TYR A 34 -4.64 -3.84 -8.97
C TYR A 34 -4.25 -4.84 -7.86
N GLY A 35 -4.11 -4.36 -6.62
CA GLY A 35 -3.77 -5.18 -5.47
C GLY A 35 -4.81 -6.27 -5.20
N GLU A 36 -6.10 -5.95 -5.33
CA GLU A 36 -7.20 -6.91 -5.17
C GLU A 36 -7.11 -8.06 -6.17
N ILE A 37 -6.87 -7.74 -7.45
CA ILE A 37 -6.69 -8.76 -8.51
C ILE A 37 -5.45 -9.60 -8.21
N LEU A 38 -4.32 -8.96 -7.87
CA LEU A 38 -3.07 -9.65 -7.61
C LEU A 38 -3.17 -10.61 -6.41
N MET A 39 -3.77 -10.18 -5.31
CA MET A 39 -3.92 -11.04 -4.13
C MET A 39 -4.88 -12.18 -4.43
N ARG A 40 -5.98 -11.94 -5.15
CA ARG A 40 -6.90 -13.02 -5.54
C ARG A 40 -6.23 -14.08 -6.41
N GLU A 41 -5.35 -13.69 -7.33
CA GLU A 41 -4.70 -14.62 -8.26
C GLU A 41 -3.50 -15.37 -7.64
N TYR A 42 -2.69 -14.68 -6.83
CA TYR A 42 -1.41 -15.22 -6.35
C TYR A 42 -1.38 -15.53 -4.85
N TYR A 43 -2.32 -14.98 -4.08
CA TYR A 43 -2.47 -15.22 -2.65
C TYR A 43 -3.95 -15.48 -2.25
N PRO A 44 -4.65 -16.43 -2.89
CA PRO A 44 -6.09 -16.65 -2.69
C PRO A 44 -6.48 -17.05 -1.26
N GLU A 45 -5.54 -17.51 -0.45
CA GLU A 45 -5.74 -17.84 0.97
C GLU A 45 -5.64 -16.63 1.91
N LEU A 46 -5.30 -15.44 1.40
CA LEU A 46 -5.37 -14.19 2.16
C LEU A 46 -6.83 -13.91 2.54
N GLU A 47 -7.12 -13.76 3.83
CA GLU A 47 -8.49 -13.61 4.30
C GLU A 47 -9.10 -12.26 3.93
N GLU A 48 -8.29 -11.19 3.95
CA GLU A 48 -8.78 -9.83 3.72
C GLU A 48 -7.75 -8.94 3.02
N PHE A 49 -8.20 -8.29 1.95
CA PHE A 49 -7.48 -7.19 1.30
C PHE A 49 -8.38 -5.95 1.28
N ILE A 50 -7.87 -4.84 1.82
CA ILE A 50 -8.59 -3.55 1.85
C ILE A 50 -7.70 -2.48 1.23
N TYR A 51 -8.30 -1.51 0.54
CA TYR A 51 -7.67 -0.22 0.29
C TYR A 51 -8.60 0.89 0.79
N THR A 52 -8.07 1.89 1.50
CA THR A 52 -8.88 2.92 2.16
C THR A 52 -8.11 4.22 2.36
N THR A 53 -8.83 5.34 2.36
CA THR A 53 -8.28 6.65 2.78
C THR A 53 -8.59 6.96 4.24
N ASP A 54 -9.32 6.08 4.94
CA ASP A 54 -9.67 6.24 6.34
C ASP A 54 -8.58 5.62 7.24
N PRO A 55 -7.87 6.42 8.05
CA PRO A 55 -6.84 5.92 8.95
C PRO A 55 -7.38 4.99 10.04
N ASP A 56 -8.61 5.18 10.51
CA ASP A 56 -9.19 4.33 11.55
C ASP A 56 -9.46 2.93 11.01
N VAL A 57 -9.79 2.81 9.72
CA VAL A 57 -9.86 1.52 9.03
C VAL A 57 -8.46 0.96 8.76
N ALA A 58 -7.53 1.80 8.30
CA ALA A 58 -6.20 1.37 7.87
C ALA A 58 -5.32 0.82 9.00
N PHE A 59 -5.36 1.45 10.17
CA PHE A 59 -4.44 1.18 11.27
C PHE A 59 -5.03 0.35 12.40
N LYS A 60 -6.32 0.00 12.33
CA LYS A 60 -6.97 -0.86 13.32
C LYS A 60 -6.37 -2.26 13.27
N ASP A 61 -5.90 -2.77 14.41
CA ASP A 61 -5.38 -4.13 14.59
C ASP A 61 -4.22 -4.49 13.63
N VAL A 62 -3.33 -3.54 13.36
CA VAL A 62 -2.15 -3.74 12.49
C VAL A 62 -0.93 -4.14 13.33
N ASP A 63 -0.26 -5.23 12.93
CA ASP A 63 1.01 -5.67 13.55
C ASP A 63 2.23 -4.93 12.97
N PHE A 64 2.20 -4.64 11.66
CA PHE A 64 3.31 -4.01 10.94
C PHE A 64 2.81 -2.91 9.98
N ALA A 65 3.46 -1.75 10.02
CA ALA A 65 3.22 -0.67 9.06
C ALA A 65 4.44 -0.52 8.13
N LEU A 66 4.24 -0.82 6.84
CA LEU A 66 5.26 -0.61 5.81
C LEU A 66 5.05 0.76 5.16
N MET A 67 5.84 1.76 5.57
CA MET A 67 5.65 3.15 5.14
C MET A 67 6.55 3.50 3.94
N GLN A 68 5.93 3.64 2.77
CA GLN A 68 6.58 4.10 1.54
C GLN A 68 5.94 5.41 1.04
N ILE A 69 5.75 6.36 1.94
CA ILE A 69 5.09 7.64 1.64
C ILE A 69 6.09 8.68 1.09
N ARG A 70 5.57 9.60 0.29
CA ARG A 70 6.28 10.82 -0.13
C ARG A 70 5.35 12.02 0.01
N ALA A 71 5.40 12.68 1.15
CA ALA A 71 4.68 13.93 1.36
C ALA A 71 5.13 14.97 0.31
N GLY A 72 4.17 15.66 -0.30
CA GLY A 72 4.45 16.65 -1.34
C GLY A 72 4.81 16.08 -2.73
N ARG A 73 4.89 14.75 -2.86
CA ARG A 73 5.13 14.04 -4.14
C ARG A 73 6.37 14.56 -4.87
N LEU A 74 6.43 14.36 -6.18
CA LEU A 74 7.50 14.88 -7.03
C LEU A 74 7.52 16.42 -7.15
N PRO A 75 6.37 17.13 -7.19
CA PRO A 75 6.39 18.60 -7.26
C PRO A 75 7.09 19.28 -6.09
N MET A 76 6.92 18.79 -4.86
CA MET A 76 7.67 19.36 -3.72
C MET A 76 9.14 18.99 -3.78
N ARG A 77 9.46 17.75 -4.16
CA ARG A 77 10.86 17.34 -4.38
C ARG A 77 11.56 18.25 -5.40
N GLU A 78 10.89 18.60 -6.49
CA GLU A 78 11.43 19.50 -7.51
C GLU A 78 11.73 20.90 -6.92
N LYS A 79 10.85 21.42 -6.06
CA LYS A 79 11.10 22.69 -5.35
C LYS A 79 12.26 22.57 -4.37
N ASP A 80 12.30 21.51 -3.58
CA ASP A 80 13.37 21.24 -2.62
C ASP A 80 14.73 21.17 -3.32
N GLU A 81 14.78 20.59 -4.53
CA GLU A 81 15.99 20.49 -5.34
C GLU A 81 16.36 21.82 -6.02
N LYS A 82 15.40 22.67 -6.40
CA LYS A 82 15.64 23.91 -7.19
C LYS A 82 15.79 25.20 -6.39
N ILE A 83 15.13 25.34 -5.24
CA ILE A 83 15.27 26.54 -4.38
C ILE A 83 16.72 26.78 -3.91
N PRO A 84 17.50 25.75 -3.53
CA PRO A 84 18.87 25.95 -3.05
C PRO A 84 19.92 26.08 -4.17
N LEU A 85 19.54 25.89 -5.44
CA LEU A 85 20.42 26.07 -6.61
C LEU A 85 20.47 27.54 -7.05
#